data_AF-A0A4Q4CLL1-F1
#
_entry.id   AF-A0A4Q4CLL1-F1
#
_cell.length_a   1.000
_cell.length_b   1.000
_cell.length_c   1.000
_cell.angle_alpha   90.00
_cell.angle_beta   90.00
_cell.angle_gamma   90.00
#
_symmetry.space_group_name_H-M   'P 1'
#
loop_
_entity.id
_entity.type
_entity.pdbx_description
1 polymer ?
#
loop_
_entity_poly.entity_id
_entity_poly.type
_entity_poly.pdbx_seq_one_letter_code
_entity_poly.pdbx_strand_id
1 'polypeptide(L)' 'MDQHEDLEQQIAQLKSGLQTRGRVGMALGIVMERYELDEDRAFRLLVRISQHENRKLHTVAEDVIAGRDLAGGDSSVDA' A
#
# COMPACT_ATOMS: atom_id res chain seq x y z
N MET A 1 29.93 -0.46 18.56
CA MET A 1 28.68 -0.59 17.78
C MET A 1 28.40 -2.06 17.73
N ASP A 2 27.60 -2.51 18.69
CA ASP A 2 27.53 -3.89 19.17
C ASP A 2 26.63 -4.73 18.27
N GLN A 3 27.03 -5.98 18.04
CA GLN A 3 26.31 -6.97 17.20
C GLN A 3 24.84 -7.17 17.59
N HIS A 4 24.46 -6.78 18.82
CA HIS A 4 23.08 -6.74 19.30
C HIS A 4 22.22 -5.69 18.59
N GLU A 5 22.78 -4.51 18.31
CA GLU A 5 22.08 -3.39 17.66
C GLU A 5 21.73 -3.74 16.21
N ASP A 6 22.62 -4.43 15.50
CA ASP A 6 22.39 -4.89 14.12
C ASP A 6 21.26 -5.94 14.03
N LEU A 7 21.17 -6.83 15.02
CA LEU A 7 20.11 -7.85 15.12
C LEU A 7 18.74 -7.20 15.36
N GLU A 8 18.69 -6.21 16.24
CA GLU A 8 17.45 -5.45 16.51
C GLU A 8 16.97 -4.70 15.26
N GLN A 9 17.89 -4.07 14.51
CA GLN A 9 17.56 -3.41 13.25
C GLN A 9 17.03 -4.40 12.19
N GLN A 10 17.65 -5.56 12.03
CA GLN A 10 17.20 -6.59 11.09
C GLN A 10 15.80 -7.11 11.45
N ILE A 11 15.55 -7.38 12.72
CA ILE A 11 14.22 -7.82 13.20
C ILE A 11 13.17 -6.73 12.92
N ALA A 12 13.50 -5.45 13.14
CA ALA A 12 12.60 -4.34 12.87
C ALA A 12 12.27 -4.22 11.36
N GLN A 13 13.27 -4.36 10.48
CA GLN A 13 13.07 -4.34 9.03
C GLN A 13 12.20 -5.50 8.55
N LEU A 14 12.44 -6.72 9.06
CA LEU A 14 11.61 -7.89 8.73
C LEU A 14 10.17 -7.71 9.21
N LYS A 15 9.96 -7.26 10.44
CA LYS A 15 8.63 -6.98 10.99
C LYS A 15 7.90 -5.93 10.14
N SER A 16 8.59 -4.85 9.75
CA SER A 16 8.04 -3.82 8.88
C SER A 16 7.65 -4.36 7.50
N GLY A 17 8.48 -5.22 6.90
CA GLY A 17 8.18 -5.88 5.62
C GLY A 17 6.95 -6.79 5.69
N LEU A 18 6.82 -7.58 6.77
CA LEU A 18 5.66 -8.44 7.00
C LEU A 18 4.37 -7.64 7.22
N GLN A 19 4.43 -6.59 8.04
CA GLN A 19 3.28 -5.70 8.24
C GLN A 19 2.85 -5.06 6.92
N THR A 20 3.80 -4.54 6.15
CA THR A 20 3.54 -3.94 4.84
C THR A 20 2.81 -4.92 3.91
N ARG A 21 3.30 -6.17 3.81
CA ARG A 21 2.67 -7.19 2.97
C ARG A 21 1.24 -7.51 3.42
N GLY A 22 1.01 -7.59 4.72
CA GLY A 22 -0.33 -7.82 5.29
C GLY A 22 -1.32 -6.72 4.93
N ARG A 23 -0.91 -5.45 5.00
CA ARG A 23 -1.79 -4.32 4.66
C ARG A 23 -2.11 -4.25 3.17
N VAL A 24 -1.14 -4.53 2.31
CA VAL A 24 -1.41 -4.64 0.86
C VAL A 24 -2.42 -5.74 0.57
N GLY A 25 -2.32 -6.90 1.22
CA GLY A 25 -3.31 -7.98 1.10
C GLY A 25 -4.72 -7.58 1.54
N MET A 26 -4.84 -6.84 2.65
CA MET A 26 -6.14 -6.34 3.11
C MET A 26 -6.75 -5.34 2.13
N ALA A 27 -5.96 -4.39 1.64
CA ALA A 27 -6.41 -3.43 0.65
C ALA A 27 -6.84 -4.11 -0.66
N LEU A 28 -6.12 -5.16 -1.10
CA LEU A 28 -6.51 -5.96 -2.24
C LEU A 28 -7.91 -6.55 -2.07
N GLY A 29 -8.20 -7.18 -0.93
CA GLY A 29 -9.52 -7.74 -0.66
C GLY A 29 -10.64 -6.69 -0.70
N ILE A 30 -10.40 -5.51 -0.15
CA ILE A 30 -11.36 -4.38 -0.19
C ILE A 30 -11.59 -3.91 -1.63
N VAL A 31 -10.53 -3.78 -2.44
CA VAL A 31 -10.66 -3.36 -3.85
C VAL A 31 -11.37 -4.42 -4.69
N MET A 32 -11.04 -5.69 -4.49
CA MET A 32 -11.69 -6.80 -5.19
C MET A 32 -13.20 -6.80 -4.95
N GLU A 33 -13.63 -6.60 -3.69
CA GLU A 33 -15.04 -6.53 -3.33
C GLU A 33 -15.72 -5.26 -3.88
N ARG A 34 -15.10 -4.09 -3.67
CA ARG A 34 -15.69 -2.80 -4.07
C ARG A 34 -15.85 -2.63 -5.59
N TYR A 35 -14.92 -3.18 -6.37
CA TYR A 35 -14.85 -2.97 -7.83
C TYR A 35 -15.11 -4.25 -8.63
N GLU A 36 -15.49 -5.35 -7.98
CA GLU A 36 -15.73 -6.66 -8.61
C GLU A 36 -14.55 -7.14 -9.47
N LEU A 37 -13.34 -6.95 -8.95
CA LEU A 37 -12.09 -7.32 -9.62
C LEU A 37 -11.52 -8.63 -9.08
N ASP A 38 -10.84 -9.38 -9.94
CA ASP A 38 -9.94 -10.44 -9.48
C ASP A 38 -8.66 -9.85 -8.85
N GLU A 39 -7.93 -10.70 -8.13
CA GLU A 39 -6.72 -10.34 -7.40
C GLU A 39 -5.69 -9.63 -8.30
N ASP A 40 -5.46 -10.17 -9.50
CA ASP A 40 -4.52 -9.63 -10.47
C ASP A 40 -4.90 -8.23 -10.94
N ARG A 41 -6.18 -7.99 -11.25
CA ARG A 41 -6.69 -6.66 -11.65
C ARG A 41 -6.66 -5.68 -10.48
N ALA A 42 -7.03 -6.11 -9.29
CA ALA A 42 -6.98 -5.27 -8.08
C ALA A 42 -5.54 -4.84 -7.76
N PHE A 43 -4.57 -5.76 -7.86
CA PHE A 43 -3.16 -5.44 -7.63
C PHE A 43 -2.62 -4.45 -8.66
N ARG A 44 -2.91 -4.67 -9.95
CA ARG A 44 -2.53 -3.71 -11.00
C ARG A 44 -3.14 -2.33 -10.78
N LEU A 45 -4.37 -2.24 -10.27
CA LEU A 45 -4.99 -0.97 -9.93
C LEU A 45 -4.23 -0.24 -8.81
N LEU A 46 -3.93 -0.92 -7.70
CA LEU A 46 -3.16 -0.34 -6.59
C LEU A 46 -1.76 0.13 -7.05
N VAL A 47 -1.08 -0.68 -7.87
CA VAL A 47 0.21 -0.33 -8.46
C VAL A 47 0.10 0.90 -9.37
N ARG A 48 -0.94 0.98 -10.22
CA ARG A 48 -1.17 2.13 -11.09
C ARG A 48 -1.36 3.41 -10.28
N ILE A 49 -2.17 3.38 -9.22
CA ILE A 49 -2.41 4.54 -8.35
C ILE A 49 -1.11 4.95 -7.65
N SER A 50 -0.38 3.98 -7.09
CA SER A 50 0.92 4.21 -6.46
C SER A 50 1.91 4.90 -7.42
N GLN A 51 1.97 4.46 -8.67
CA GLN A 51 2.84 5.06 -9.69
C GLN A 51 2.35 6.44 -10.13
N HIS A 52 1.05 6.59 -10.36
CA HIS A 52 0.43 7.84 -10.79
C HIS A 52 0.64 8.95 -9.75
N GLU A 53 0.47 8.63 -8.46
CA GLU A 53 0.64 9.57 -7.36
C GLU A 53 2.08 9.64 -6.84
N ASN A 54 3.01 8.84 -7.39
CA ASN A 54 4.39 8.69 -6.91
C ASN A 54 4.48 8.42 -5.39
N ARG A 55 3.58 7.59 -4.88
CA ARG A 55 3.49 7.20 -3.46
C ARG A 55 3.83 5.73 -3.28
N LYS A 56 4.35 5.37 -2.11
CA LYS A 56 4.64 3.97 -1.81
C LYS A 56 3.34 3.16 -1.79
N LEU A 57 3.35 1.97 -2.38
CA LEU A 57 2.17 1.09 -2.50
C LEU A 57 1.48 0.82 -1.16
N HIS A 58 2.26 0.67 -0.08
CA HIS A 58 1.69 0.45 1.25
C HIS A 58 0.91 1.67 1.76
N THR A 59 1.31 2.89 1.40
CA THR A 59 0.57 4.11 1.77
C THR A 59 -0.75 4.19 1.01
N VAL A 60 -0.78 3.79 -0.26
CA VAL A 60 -2.04 3.66 -1.03
C VAL A 60 -2.94 2.59 -0.41
N ALA A 61 -2.37 1.45 0.01
CA ALA A 61 -3.11 0.41 0.69
C ALA A 61 -3.73 0.90 2.02
N GLU A 62 -3.01 1.73 2.78
CA GLU A 62 -3.55 2.36 3.99
C GLU A 62 -4.77 3.24 3.71
N ASP A 63 -4.75 4.02 2.63
CA ASP A 63 -5.87 4.86 2.24
C ASP A 63 -7.12 4.04 1.89
N VAL A 64 -6.94 2.92 1.18
CA VAL A 64 -8.02 1.97 0.88
C VAL A 64 -8.62 1.40 2.16
N ILE A 65 -7.78 0.96 3.10
CA ILE A 65 -8.21 0.41 4.39
C ILE A 65 -8.95 1.47 5.21
N ALA A 66 -8.48 2.72 5.17
CA ALA A 66 -9.14 3.86 5.81
C ALA A 66 -10.44 4.28 5.10
N GLY A 67 -10.79 3.64 3.98
CA GLY A 67 -12.02 3.90 3.23
C GLY A 67 -11.97 5.16 2.37
N ARG A 68 -10.79 5.74 2.12
CA ARG A 68 -10.65 6.86 1.20
C ARG A 68 -10.96 6.40 -0.23
N ASP A 69 -11.58 7.29 -1.00
CA ASP A 69 -11.83 7.01 -2.41
C ASP A 69 -10.52 7.02 -3.19
N LEU A 70 -10.31 5.97 -3.98
CA LEU A 70 -9.17 5.86 -4.89
C LEU A 70 -9.21 6.89 -6.03
N ALA A 71 -10.30 7.66 -6.14
CA ALA A 71 -10.49 8.72 -7.11
C ALA A 71 -9.91 10.10 -6.68
N GLY A 72 -9.27 10.20 -5.51
CA GLY A 72 -8.90 11.48 -4.89
C GLY A 72 -7.49 12.03 -5.19
N GLY A 73 -6.75 11.48 -6.15
CA GLY A 73 -5.35 11.83 -6.41
C GLY A 73 -5.10 12.95 -7.44
N ASP A 74 -6.10 13.36 -8.20
CA ASP A 74 -5.96 14.40 -9.23
C ASP A 74 -6.92 15.57 -8.99
N SER A 75 -6.47 16.51 -8.16
CA SER A 75 -7.04 17.86 -8.08
C SER A 75 -5.93 18.92 -8.16
N SER A 76 -4.91 18.67 -8.98
CA SER A 76 -4.13 19.77 -9.60
C SER A 76 -4.97 20.31 -10.75
N VAL A 77 -6.01 21.07 -10.39
CA VAL A 77 -6.55 22.14 -11.23
C VAL A 77 -5.67 23.36 -11.00
N ASP A 78 -4.47 23.34 -11.54
CA ASP A 78 -3.67 24.55 -11.71
C ASP A 78 -4.23 25.34 -12.90
N ALA A 79 -5.05 26.33 -12.57
CA ALA A 79 -5.38 27.50 -13.39
C ALA A 79 -4.93 28.76 -12.64
#